data_AF-E3M4T0-F1
#
_entry.id   AF-E3M4T0-F1
#
_cell.length_a   1.000
_cell.length_b   1.000
_cell.length_c   1.000
_cell.angle_alpha   90.00
_cell.angle_beta   90.00
_cell.angle_gamma   90.00
#
_symmetry.space_group_name_H-M   'P 1'
#
loop_
_entity.id
_entity.type
_entity.pdbx_description
1 polymer ?
#
loop_
_entity_poly.entity_id
_entity_poly.type
_entity_poly.pdbx_seq_one_letter_code
_entity_poly.pdbx_strand_id
1 'polypeptide(L)'
;MRVRPASVYRYLLLSICCFVGVYMIYSIIGYDDGTHVPIHRPQRHLYLTVSQDRIGSRFGNLAPKRILYWTTVFGATVPATMLSDCPGLTDRCVIDTNRHQLSSADAVVFHAADLSRFPLPVTRKDNQIFVFNSMETPDNSGRFAVPDNFFNWTSTHLFSSDAIHKYGSFLIPTQIAESRGFKVQSYYVQPKRLVKSKSGIFGLISNCHTTSKRELALQELGK
;
A
#
# COMPACT_ATOMS: atom_id res chain seq x y z
N MET A 1 25.19 50.94 -39.97
CA MET A 1 26.06 50.81 -38.78
C MET A 1 26.95 49.58 -38.93
N ARG A 2 28.26 49.74 -39.15
CA ARG A 2 29.21 48.63 -39.20
C ARG A 2 29.54 48.21 -37.76
N VAL A 3 28.93 47.13 -37.29
CA VAL A 3 29.28 46.56 -35.98
C VAL A 3 30.70 46.02 -36.08
N ARG A 4 31.61 46.51 -35.22
CA ARG A 4 33.01 46.09 -35.25
C ARG A 4 33.07 44.60 -34.89
N PRO A 5 33.73 43.74 -35.69
CA PRO A 5 33.75 42.30 -35.44
C PRO A 5 34.24 41.96 -34.03
N ALA A 6 35.24 42.70 -33.53
CA ALA A 6 35.75 42.58 -32.18
C ALA A 6 34.69 42.79 -31.08
N SER A 7 33.71 43.67 -31.31
CA SER A 7 32.59 43.87 -30.39
C SER A 7 31.67 42.65 -30.38
N VAL A 8 31.37 42.09 -31.56
CA VAL A 8 30.54 40.87 -31.68
C VAL A 8 31.19 39.68 -30.98
N TYR A 9 32.48 39.44 -31.23
CA TYR A 9 33.22 38.37 -30.56
C TYR A 9 33.32 38.59 -29.04
N ARG A 10 33.46 39.84 -28.58
CA ARG A 10 33.45 40.16 -27.15
C ARG A 10 32.11 39.86 -26.50
N TYR A 11 30.99 40.24 -27.12
CA TYR A 11 29.66 39.94 -26.60
C TYR A 11 29.32 38.44 -26.69
N LEU A 12 29.76 37.75 -27.74
CA LEU A 12 29.61 36.31 -27.87
C LEU A 12 30.39 35.56 -26.78
N LEU A 13 31.65 35.94 -26.55
CA LEU A 13 32.48 35.37 -25.49
C LEU A 13 31.88 35.63 -24.12
N LEU A 14 31.42 36.85 -23.85
CA LEU A 14 30.73 37.20 -22.60
C LEU A 14 29.44 36.38 -22.41
N SER A 15 28.67 36.17 -23.48
CA SER A 15 27.48 35.34 -23.46
C SER A 15 27.82 33.88 -23.15
N ILE A 16 28.84 33.30 -23.78
CA ILE A 16 29.28 31.93 -23.53
C ILE A 16 29.78 31.78 -22.10
N CYS A 17 30.61 32.69 -21.61
CA CYS A 17 31.08 32.70 -20.22
C CYS A 17 29.91 32.81 -19.23
N CYS A 18 28.89 33.61 -19.54
CA CYS A 18 27.68 33.71 -18.73
C CYS A 18 26.92 32.38 -18.68
N PHE A 19 26.69 31.74 -19.84
CA PHE A 19 26.02 30.43 -19.90
C PHE A 19 26.79 29.34 -19.15
N VAL A 20 28.12 29.31 -19.28
CA VAL A 20 28.97 28.37 -18.53
C VAL A 20 28.89 28.66 -17.03
N GLY A 21 28.91 29.93 -16.62
CA GLY A 21 28.74 30.33 -15.22
C GLY A 21 27.39 29.89 -14.65
N VAL A 22 26.30 30.12 -15.38
CA VAL A 22 24.95 29.67 -14.98
C VAL A 22 24.87 28.15 -14.92
N TYR A 23 25.45 27.44 -15.89
CA TYR A 23 25.48 25.99 -15.89
C TYR A 23 26.29 25.44 -14.71
N MET A 24 27.46 26.01 -14.41
CA MET A 24 28.25 25.62 -13.25
C MET A 24 27.51 25.86 -11.93
N ILE A 25 26.82 26.99 -11.79
CA ILE A 25 25.97 27.26 -10.61
C ILE A 25 24.81 26.27 -10.54
N TYR A 26 24.13 26.00 -11.66
CA TYR A 26 23.07 25.00 -11.73
C TYR A 26 23.59 23.60 -11.37
N SER A 27 24.77 23.22 -11.88
CA SER A 27 25.40 21.94 -11.55
C SER A 27 25.83 21.88 -10.10
N ILE A 28 26.23 22.98 -9.45
CA ILE A 28 26.55 23.01 -8.01
C ILE A 28 25.26 22.92 -7.17
N ILE A 29 24.20 23.63 -7.55
CA ILE A 29 22.92 23.62 -6.83
C ILE A 29 22.16 22.30 -7.05
N GLY A 30 22.27 21.73 -8.25
CA GLY A 30 21.70 20.45 -8.63
C GLY A 30 22.65 19.27 -8.41
N TYR A 31 23.83 19.49 -7.80
CA TYR A 31 24.72 18.42 -7.39
C TYR A 31 24.09 17.71 -6.19
N ASP A 32 23.40 16.60 -6.48
CA ASP A 32 22.96 15.63 -5.50
C ASP A 32 24.10 14.62 -5.34
N ASP A 33 24.82 14.69 -4.22
CA ASP A 33 25.93 13.78 -3.90
C ASP A 33 25.44 12.35 -3.55
N GLY A 34 24.14 12.10 -3.63
CA GLY A 34 23.50 10.84 -3.23
C GLY A 34 23.54 10.60 -1.73
N THR A 35 24.09 11.53 -0.94
CA THR A 35 24.19 11.46 0.52
C THR A 35 23.17 12.34 1.24
N HIS A 36 22.28 13.00 0.49
CA HIS A 36 21.14 13.70 1.05
C HIS A 36 20.23 12.75 1.83
N VAL A 37 20.41 12.73 3.16
CA VAL A 37 19.33 12.34 4.08
C VAL A 37 18.21 13.35 3.85
N PRO A 38 16.98 12.90 3.49
CA PRO A 38 15.89 13.82 3.23
C PRO A 38 15.61 14.64 4.49
N ILE A 39 15.95 15.93 4.46
CA ILE A 39 15.48 16.88 5.46
C ILE A 39 14.02 17.14 5.13
N HIS A 40 13.16 16.28 5.69
CA HIS A 40 11.73 16.47 5.67
C HIS A 40 11.41 17.85 6.26
N ARG A 41 10.93 18.78 5.43
CA ARG A 41 10.09 19.90 5.91
C ARG A 41 9.04 19.29 6.85
N PRO A 42 8.77 19.88 8.03
CA PRO A 42 7.92 19.29 9.04
C PRO A 42 6.48 19.27 8.54
N GLN A 43 6.12 18.21 7.83
CA GLN A 43 4.76 17.75 7.74
C GLN A 43 4.37 17.26 9.13
N ARG A 44 3.20 17.70 9.59
CA ARG A 44 2.66 17.55 10.96
C ARG A 44 2.37 16.11 11.39
N HIS A 45 3.16 15.12 10.97
CA HIS A 45 3.01 13.71 11.29
C HIS A 45 4.38 13.06 11.60
N LEU A 46 5.20 13.73 12.43
CA LEU A 46 6.54 13.32 12.89
C LEU A 46 6.53 12.15 13.90
N TYR A 47 5.58 11.22 13.76
CA TYR A 47 5.33 10.18 14.77
C TYR A 47 5.67 8.77 14.30
N LEU A 48 6.11 8.59 13.06
CA LEU A 48 6.33 7.27 12.47
C LEU A 48 7.77 6.98 12.01
N THR A 49 8.71 7.93 12.06
CA THR A 49 10.05 7.76 11.48
C THR A 49 11.21 7.85 12.48
N VAL A 50 10.94 7.91 13.77
CA VAL A 50 12.01 8.15 14.74
C VAL A 50 12.11 7.01 15.74
N SER A 51 13.30 6.41 15.83
CA SER A 51 13.59 5.33 16.77
C SER A 51 13.56 5.84 18.21
N GLN A 52 13.29 4.94 19.15
CA GLN A 52 13.30 5.23 20.60
C GLN A 52 14.61 5.91 21.02
N ASP A 53 15.72 5.47 20.42
CA ASP A 53 17.09 5.95 20.63
C ASP A 53 17.28 7.43 20.21
N ARG A 54 16.45 7.93 19.28
CA ARG A 54 16.57 9.28 18.71
C ARG A 54 15.54 10.27 19.29
N ILE A 55 14.42 9.81 19.87
CA ILE A 55 13.40 10.67 20.54
C ILE A 55 13.52 10.68 22.07
N GLY A 56 14.15 9.68 22.68
CA GLY A 56 14.30 9.60 24.14
C GLY A 56 12.95 9.67 24.86
N SER A 57 12.84 10.53 25.88
CA SER A 57 11.66 10.65 26.76
C SER A 57 10.37 11.13 26.08
N ARG A 58 10.41 11.63 24.83
CA ARG A 58 9.21 12.08 24.10
C ARG A 58 8.47 10.96 23.34
N PHE A 59 9.08 9.78 23.19
CA PHE A 59 8.46 8.65 22.50
C PHE A 59 7.28 8.10 23.29
N GLY A 60 7.39 8.09 24.63
CA GLY A 60 6.30 7.71 25.54
C GLY A 60 5.08 8.64 25.51
N ASN A 61 5.15 9.78 24.81
CA ASN A 61 4.03 10.73 24.68
C ASN A 61 3.27 10.61 23.35
N LEU A 62 3.62 9.65 22.47
CA LEU A 62 2.94 9.41 21.19
C LEU A 62 2.11 8.14 21.29
N ALA A 63 0.81 8.32 21.53
CA ALA A 63 -0.10 7.19 21.72
C ALA A 63 -0.16 6.30 20.45
N PRO A 64 -0.17 4.96 20.61
CA PRO A 64 -0.41 4.03 19.51
C PRO A 64 -1.70 4.34 18.77
N LYS A 65 -1.69 4.19 17.44
CA LYS A 65 -2.86 4.40 16.58
C LYS A 65 -3.85 3.25 16.72
N ARG A 66 -5.12 3.56 16.98
CA ARG A 66 -6.16 2.54 17.19
C ARG A 66 -6.94 2.29 15.89
N ILE A 67 -6.92 1.03 15.46
CA ILE A 67 -7.67 0.53 14.30
C ILE A 67 -8.81 -0.32 14.85
N LEU A 68 -10.01 0.23 14.78
CA LEU A 68 -11.23 -0.45 15.23
C LEU A 68 -11.86 -1.20 14.07
N TYR A 69 -11.94 -2.52 14.17
CA TYR A 69 -12.80 -3.33 13.30
C TYR A 69 -14.24 -3.21 13.80
N TRP A 70 -15.04 -2.42 13.08
CA TRP A 70 -16.44 -2.20 13.41
C TRP A 70 -17.31 -3.43 13.14
N THR A 71 -16.93 -4.18 12.11
CA THR A 71 -17.55 -5.45 11.73
C THR A 71 -16.56 -6.58 11.95
N THR A 72 -17.05 -7.82 11.97
CA THR A 72 -16.22 -9.01 11.76
C THR A 72 -15.64 -9.04 10.34
N VAL A 73 -14.71 -9.96 10.10
CA VAL A 73 -14.25 -10.36 8.76
C VAL A 73 -14.66 -11.80 8.52
N PHE A 74 -15.60 -12.01 7.59
CA PHE A 74 -16.27 -13.29 7.34
C PHE A 74 -16.83 -13.96 8.60
N GLY A 75 -17.43 -13.15 9.48
CA GLY A 75 -17.99 -13.61 10.76
C GLY A 75 -16.96 -13.87 11.87
N ALA A 76 -15.66 -13.75 11.60
CA ALA A 76 -14.61 -13.90 12.60
C ALA A 76 -14.15 -12.54 13.15
N THR A 77 -13.86 -12.48 14.45
CA THR A 77 -13.23 -11.32 15.06
C THR A 77 -11.75 -11.26 14.69
N VAL A 78 -11.26 -10.06 14.39
CA VAL A 78 -9.84 -9.86 14.11
C VAL A 78 -9.05 -9.91 15.42
N PRO A 79 -8.03 -10.78 15.53
CA PRO A 79 -7.26 -10.90 16.76
C PRO A 79 -6.40 -9.66 17.00
N ALA A 80 -6.26 -9.24 18.26
CA ALA A 80 -5.39 -8.11 18.63
C ALA A 80 -3.92 -8.34 18.23
N THR A 81 -3.51 -9.61 18.13
CA THR A 81 -2.17 -10.04 17.71
C THR A 81 -1.95 -10.04 16.20
N MET A 82 -2.91 -9.60 15.38
CA MET A 82 -2.78 -9.62 13.90
C MET A 82 -1.51 -8.95 13.38
N LEU A 83 -0.94 -8.01 14.14
CA LEU A 83 0.27 -7.28 13.78
C LEU A 83 1.56 -7.87 14.39
N SER A 84 1.49 -9.01 15.09
CA SER A 84 2.66 -9.63 15.76
C SER A 84 3.81 -9.92 14.81
N ASP A 85 3.47 -10.32 13.59
CA ASP A 85 4.43 -10.74 12.57
C ASP A 85 5.00 -9.53 11.79
N CYS A 86 4.64 -8.31 12.21
CA CYS A 86 5.10 -7.05 11.63
C CYS A 86 5.94 -6.26 12.65
N PRO A 87 7.27 -6.55 12.74
CA PRO A 87 8.16 -5.86 13.66
C PRO A 87 8.07 -4.33 13.52
N GLY A 88 7.95 -3.66 14.66
CA GLY A 88 7.82 -2.20 14.73
C GLY A 88 6.42 -1.66 14.42
N LEU A 89 5.42 -2.47 14.07
CA LEU A 89 4.01 -2.04 14.06
C LEU A 89 3.28 -2.40 15.37
N THR A 90 3.71 -3.44 16.06
CA THR A 90 3.15 -3.89 17.35
C THR A 90 3.11 -2.79 18.40
N ASP A 91 4.12 -1.91 18.41
CA ASP A 91 4.24 -0.85 19.42
C ASP A 91 3.61 0.48 18.96
N ARG A 92 3.15 0.54 17.71
CA ARG A 92 2.61 1.76 17.09
C ARG A 92 1.14 1.67 16.72
N CYS A 93 0.60 0.47 16.63
CA CYS A 93 -0.78 0.22 16.21
C CYS A 93 -1.46 -0.75 17.19
N VAL A 94 -2.73 -0.48 17.50
CA VAL A 94 -3.57 -1.35 18.32
C VAL A 94 -4.79 -1.74 17.49
N ILE A 95 -4.98 -3.05 17.33
CA ILE A 95 -6.21 -3.61 16.75
C ILE A 95 -7.25 -3.74 17.85
N ASP A 96 -8.45 -3.24 17.59
CA ASP A 96 -9.57 -3.31 18.50
C ASP A 96 -10.82 -3.81 17.78
N THR A 97 -11.69 -4.51 18.50
CA THR A 97 -13.00 -4.99 18.04
C THR A 97 -14.14 -4.49 18.94
N ASN A 98 -13.82 -3.79 20.03
CA ASN A 98 -14.79 -3.20 20.93
C ASN A 98 -15.33 -1.88 20.35
N ARG A 99 -16.54 -1.91 19.80
CA ARG A 99 -17.21 -0.73 19.21
C ARG A 99 -17.40 0.44 20.16
N HIS A 100 -17.35 0.22 21.49
CA HIS A 100 -17.37 1.32 22.46
C HIS A 100 -16.13 2.22 22.36
N GLN A 101 -15.07 1.75 21.71
CA GLN A 101 -13.84 2.51 21.45
C GLN A 101 -13.93 3.36 20.16
N LEU A 102 -15.12 3.52 19.58
CA LEU A 102 -15.31 4.36 18.39
C LEU A 102 -14.74 5.77 18.57
N SER A 103 -14.94 6.40 19.74
CA SER A 103 -14.49 7.78 19.97
C SER A 103 -12.96 7.91 20.09
N SER A 104 -12.26 6.82 20.38
CA SER A 104 -10.80 6.74 20.55
C SER A 104 -10.08 6.12 19.35
N ALA A 105 -10.83 5.61 18.37
CA ALA A 105 -10.29 5.01 17.15
C ALA A 105 -9.79 6.09 16.18
N ASP A 106 -8.58 5.90 15.63
CA ASP A 106 -8.06 6.72 14.52
C ASP A 106 -8.61 6.23 13.17
N ALA A 107 -8.76 4.92 13.02
CA ALA A 107 -9.36 4.28 11.85
C ALA A 107 -10.47 3.31 12.26
N VAL A 108 -11.53 3.25 11.44
CA VAL A 108 -12.67 2.35 11.64
C VAL A 108 -12.87 1.52 10.38
N VAL A 109 -12.72 0.21 10.50
CA VAL A 109 -12.70 -0.73 9.37
C VAL A 109 -14.03 -1.46 9.28
N PHE A 110 -14.58 -1.50 8.06
CA PHE A 110 -15.87 -2.11 7.74
C PHE A 110 -15.68 -3.14 6.65
N HIS A 111 -15.78 -4.41 7.01
CA HIS A 111 -15.75 -5.52 6.07
C HIS A 111 -17.05 -5.57 5.28
N ALA A 112 -16.95 -5.49 3.96
CA ALA A 112 -18.07 -5.35 3.04
C ALA A 112 -19.11 -6.46 3.24
N ALA A 113 -18.70 -7.73 3.26
CA ALA A 113 -19.63 -8.86 3.34
C ALA A 113 -20.38 -8.97 4.67
N ASP A 114 -19.84 -8.37 5.74
CA ASP A 114 -20.45 -8.41 7.06
C ASP A 114 -21.20 -7.13 7.41
N LEU A 115 -21.18 -6.11 6.54
CA LEU A 115 -21.64 -4.76 6.84
C LEU A 115 -23.10 -4.70 7.32
N SER A 116 -23.99 -5.46 6.67
CA SER A 116 -25.42 -5.52 7.02
C SER A 116 -25.72 -6.17 8.37
N ARG A 117 -24.75 -6.89 8.95
CA ARG A 117 -24.92 -7.61 10.22
C ARG A 117 -24.69 -6.71 11.43
N PHE A 118 -24.20 -5.49 11.21
CA PHE A 118 -23.87 -4.55 12.27
C PHE A 118 -24.56 -3.20 12.01
N PRO A 119 -25.09 -2.53 13.05
CA PRO A 119 -25.57 -1.17 12.90
C PRO A 119 -24.42 -0.25 12.49
N LEU A 120 -24.68 0.71 11.62
CA LEU A 120 -23.70 1.75 11.28
C LEU A 120 -23.50 2.69 12.49
N PRO A 121 -22.29 3.22 12.71
CA PRO A 121 -22.06 4.22 13.75
C PRO A 121 -22.85 5.50 13.43
N VAL A 122 -23.48 6.06 14.46
CA VAL A 122 -24.33 7.26 14.33
C VAL A 122 -23.48 8.53 14.25
N THR A 123 -22.30 8.51 14.85
CA THR A 123 -21.38 9.65 14.91
C THR A 123 -20.01 9.27 14.40
N ARG A 124 -19.36 10.24 13.79
CA ARG A 124 -18.00 10.14 13.28
C ARG A 124 -17.28 11.43 13.63
N LYS A 125 -16.07 11.33 14.19
CA LYS A 125 -15.22 12.50 14.38
C LYS A 125 -14.48 12.83 13.09
N ASP A 126 -14.21 14.11 12.87
CA ASP A 126 -13.55 14.62 11.66
C ASP A 126 -12.15 14.06 11.46
N ASN A 127 -11.49 13.65 12.54
CA ASN A 127 -10.14 13.09 12.51
C ASN A 127 -10.10 11.56 12.33
N GLN A 128 -11.24 10.91 12.14
CA GLN A 128 -11.31 9.46 11.90
C GLN A 128 -11.33 9.14 10.43
N ILE A 129 -10.70 8.02 10.08
CA ILE A 129 -10.71 7.47 8.73
C ILE A 129 -11.61 6.23 8.73
N PHE A 130 -12.71 6.30 7.97
CA PHE A 130 -13.59 5.14 7.77
C PHE A 130 -13.12 4.38 6.53
N VAL A 131 -12.85 3.10 6.70
CA VAL A 131 -12.20 2.24 5.70
C VAL A 131 -13.19 1.19 5.20
N PHE A 132 -13.49 1.23 3.91
CA PHE A 132 -14.19 0.16 3.21
C PHE A 132 -13.23 -1.01 2.99
N ASN A 133 -13.48 -2.18 3.57
CA ASN A 133 -12.62 -3.34 3.45
C ASN A 133 -13.30 -4.47 2.66
N SER A 134 -12.65 -4.98 1.60
CA SER A 134 -13.14 -6.16 0.88
C SER A 134 -12.06 -6.91 0.12
N MET A 135 -11.97 -8.22 0.34
CA MET A 135 -11.14 -9.11 -0.48
C MET A 135 -11.88 -9.68 -1.70
N GLU A 136 -13.17 -9.38 -1.81
CA GLU A 136 -14.11 -10.03 -2.70
C GLU A 136 -14.77 -9.02 -3.64
N THR A 137 -15.34 -9.51 -4.75
CA THR A 137 -16.10 -8.66 -5.67
C THR A 137 -17.46 -8.29 -5.07
N PRO A 138 -18.10 -7.19 -5.52
CA PRO A 138 -19.43 -6.81 -5.04
C PRO A 138 -20.50 -7.89 -5.20
N ASP A 139 -20.35 -8.77 -6.20
CA ASP A 139 -21.30 -9.87 -6.42
C ASP A 139 -21.18 -10.97 -5.36
N ASN A 140 -20.02 -11.09 -4.69
CA ASN A 140 -19.80 -12.05 -3.61
C ASN A 140 -19.97 -11.42 -2.22
N SER A 141 -19.58 -10.15 -2.04
CA SER A 141 -19.79 -9.44 -0.77
C SER A 141 -21.20 -8.87 -0.59
N GLY A 142 -21.97 -8.72 -1.68
CA GLY A 142 -23.23 -7.99 -1.66
C GLY A 142 -23.06 -6.48 -1.79
N ARG A 143 -24.19 -5.79 -1.93
CA ARG A 143 -24.27 -4.33 -2.08
C ARG A 143 -25.14 -3.79 -0.97
N PHE A 144 -24.53 -3.11 0.00
CA PHE A 144 -25.22 -2.59 1.17
C PHE A 144 -25.30 -1.08 1.12
N ALA A 145 -26.48 -0.54 1.44
CA ALA A 145 -26.68 0.89 1.52
C ALA A 145 -25.94 1.46 2.73
N VAL A 146 -25.09 2.44 2.47
CA VAL A 146 -24.48 3.32 3.47
C VAL A 146 -24.78 4.77 3.07
N PRO A 147 -24.70 5.74 3.99
CA PRO A 147 -24.77 7.15 3.62
C PRO A 147 -23.72 7.51 2.56
N ASP A 148 -24.02 8.53 1.76
CA ASP A 148 -23.04 9.04 0.79
C ASP A 148 -21.78 9.53 1.51
N ASN A 149 -20.61 9.32 0.87
CA ASN A 149 -19.29 9.69 1.42
C ASN A 149 -18.98 9.07 2.79
N PHE A 150 -19.58 7.93 3.12
CA PHE A 150 -19.36 7.26 4.40
C PHE A 150 -17.91 6.82 4.62
N PHE A 151 -17.26 6.30 3.57
CA PHE A 151 -15.87 5.85 3.60
C PHE A 151 -14.91 6.91 3.05
N ASN A 152 -13.71 7.01 3.63
CA ASN A 152 -12.62 7.82 3.07
C ASN A 152 -11.63 6.97 2.31
N TRP A 153 -11.31 5.81 2.87
CA TRP A 153 -10.28 4.93 2.35
C TRP A 153 -10.89 3.61 1.92
N THR A 154 -10.23 3.02 0.93
CA THR A 154 -10.52 1.67 0.48
C THR A 154 -9.36 0.75 0.85
N SER A 155 -9.71 -0.42 1.37
CA SER A 155 -8.81 -1.51 1.63
C SER A 155 -9.27 -2.76 0.90
N THR A 156 -8.86 -2.91 -0.36
CA THR A 156 -9.39 -3.97 -1.24
C THR A 156 -8.32 -4.71 -2.03
N HIS A 157 -8.73 -5.73 -2.79
CA HIS A 157 -7.83 -6.48 -3.67
C HIS A 157 -7.30 -5.66 -4.85
N LEU A 158 -7.86 -4.47 -5.12
CA LEU A 158 -7.41 -3.59 -6.19
C LEU A 158 -6.11 -2.88 -5.81
N PHE A 159 -5.17 -2.82 -6.76
CA PHE A 159 -3.90 -2.11 -6.57
C PHE A 159 -4.05 -0.59 -6.44
N SER A 160 -5.20 -0.05 -6.82
CA SER A 160 -5.54 1.38 -6.68
C SER A 160 -6.13 1.73 -5.31
N SER A 161 -6.33 0.76 -4.41
CA SER A 161 -6.82 1.03 -3.06
C SER A 161 -5.76 1.71 -2.19
N ASP A 162 -6.20 2.52 -1.23
CA ASP A 162 -5.33 3.19 -0.25
C ASP A 162 -4.48 2.18 0.54
N ALA A 163 -5.06 1.00 0.83
CA ALA A 163 -4.34 -0.14 1.40
C ALA A 163 -4.73 -1.46 0.71
N ILE A 164 -3.80 -2.15 0.07
CA ILE A 164 -4.14 -3.39 -0.64
C ILE A 164 -4.43 -4.52 0.37
N HIS A 165 -5.61 -5.12 0.26
CA HIS A 165 -6.01 -6.31 1.01
C HIS A 165 -6.57 -7.36 0.05
N LYS A 166 -5.75 -8.36 -0.29
CA LYS A 166 -6.06 -9.40 -1.27
C LYS A 166 -5.87 -10.79 -0.66
N TYR A 167 -6.45 -11.78 -1.32
CA TYR A 167 -6.08 -13.17 -1.09
C TYR A 167 -4.63 -13.45 -1.54
N GLY A 168 -3.96 -14.31 -0.77
CA GLY A 168 -2.61 -14.76 -1.06
C GLY A 168 -1.53 -13.70 -0.79
N SER A 169 -0.28 -14.08 -1.09
CA SER A 169 0.89 -13.26 -0.80
C SER A 169 1.23 -12.29 -1.93
N PHE A 170 2.04 -11.28 -1.62
CA PHE A 170 2.78 -10.58 -2.65
C PHE A 170 3.92 -11.47 -3.14
N LEU A 171 3.88 -11.81 -4.43
CA LEU A 171 4.97 -12.54 -5.08
C LEU A 171 6.01 -11.52 -5.53
N ILE A 172 7.25 -11.77 -5.15
CA ILE A 172 8.42 -11.02 -5.63
C ILE A 172 9.31 -11.97 -6.44
N PRO A 173 10.01 -11.47 -7.49
CA PRO A 173 11.02 -12.25 -8.18
C PRO A 173 12.07 -12.80 -7.21
N THR A 174 12.54 -14.01 -7.48
CA THR A 174 13.56 -14.70 -6.68
C THR A 174 14.79 -13.84 -6.44
N GLN A 175 15.25 -13.13 -7.47
CA GLN A 175 16.42 -12.25 -7.42
C GLN A 175 16.21 -11.08 -6.44
N ILE A 176 14.99 -10.54 -6.36
CA ILE A 176 14.64 -9.48 -5.41
C ILE A 176 14.54 -10.03 -3.99
N ALA A 177 14.05 -11.26 -3.83
CA ALA A 177 14.02 -11.91 -2.52
C ALA A 177 15.45 -12.14 -2.00
N GLU A 178 16.35 -12.67 -2.84
CA GLU A 178 17.75 -12.89 -2.51
C GLU A 178 18.48 -11.58 -2.17
N SER A 179 18.26 -10.51 -2.94
CA SER A 179 18.85 -9.18 -2.66
C SER A 179 18.38 -8.58 -1.34
N ARG A 180 17.24 -9.05 -0.81
CA ARG A 180 16.69 -8.67 0.51
C ARG A 180 17.11 -9.63 1.62
N GLY A 181 18.02 -10.56 1.35
CA GLY A 181 18.54 -11.52 2.33
C GLY A 181 17.63 -12.72 2.57
N PHE A 182 16.55 -12.91 1.80
CA PHE A 182 15.75 -14.12 1.91
C PHE A 182 16.49 -15.30 1.29
N LYS A 183 16.61 -16.40 2.04
CA LYS A 183 17.14 -17.67 1.52
C LYS A 183 16.04 -18.38 0.75
N VAL A 184 16.10 -18.31 -0.57
CA VAL A 184 15.16 -19.01 -1.45
C VAL A 184 15.41 -20.52 -1.34
N GLN A 185 14.41 -21.25 -0.85
CA GLN A 185 14.44 -22.70 -0.88
C GLN A 185 14.04 -23.17 -2.27
N SER A 186 14.96 -23.84 -2.96
CA SER A 186 14.63 -24.54 -4.20
C SER A 186 13.96 -25.85 -3.85
N TYR A 187 12.62 -25.90 -3.93
CA TYR A 187 11.86 -27.15 -3.90
C TYR A 187 11.97 -27.87 -5.24
N TYR A 188 13.20 -28.06 -5.74
CA TYR A 188 13.51 -28.55 -7.08
C TYR A 188 12.68 -29.79 -7.40
N VAL A 189 11.62 -29.60 -8.19
CA VAL A 189 10.92 -30.71 -8.81
C VAL A 189 11.74 -31.07 -10.02
N GLN A 190 12.31 -32.28 -10.05
CA GLN A 190 13.12 -32.75 -11.18
C GLN A 190 12.36 -32.46 -12.48
N PRO A 191 12.85 -31.57 -13.37
CA PRO A 191 12.11 -31.14 -14.56
C PRO A 191 11.76 -32.31 -15.48
N LYS A 192 12.62 -33.34 -15.48
CA LYS A 192 12.40 -34.60 -16.20
C LYS A 192 11.18 -35.41 -15.70
N ARG A 193 10.68 -35.16 -14.48
CA ARG A 193 9.42 -35.74 -13.97
C ARG A 193 8.18 -34.94 -14.38
N LEU A 194 8.36 -33.68 -14.76
CA LEU A 194 7.31 -32.78 -15.27
C LEU A 194 7.47 -32.56 -16.78
N VAL A 195 7.90 -33.59 -17.52
CA VAL A 195 7.82 -33.56 -18.98
C VAL A 195 6.34 -33.48 -19.32
N LYS A 196 5.93 -32.34 -19.91
CA LYS A 196 4.57 -32.12 -20.39
C LYS A 196 4.24 -33.19 -21.44
N SER A 197 3.67 -34.30 -20.98
CA SER A 197 3.30 -35.43 -21.83
C SER A 197 1.93 -35.23 -22.48
N LYS A 198 1.12 -34.34 -21.90
CA LYS A 198 -0.20 -33.95 -22.41
C LYS A 198 -0.36 -32.43 -22.35
N SER A 199 -0.91 -31.87 -23.41
CA SER A 199 -1.41 -30.50 -23.43
C SER A 199 -2.85 -30.51 -22.94
N GLY A 200 -3.18 -29.62 -22.03
CA GLY A 200 -4.52 -29.50 -21.47
C GLY A 200 -4.60 -28.36 -20.47
N ILE A 201 -5.82 -28.04 -20.07
CA ILE A 201 -6.09 -27.03 -19.05
C ILE A 201 -6.44 -27.75 -17.77
N PHE A 202 -5.80 -27.35 -16.67
CA PHE A 202 -6.07 -27.87 -15.34
C PHE A 202 -6.66 -26.74 -14.49
N GLY A 203 -7.79 -27.02 -13.84
CA GLY A 203 -8.49 -26.07 -12.98
C GLY A 203 -8.65 -26.63 -11.58
N LEU A 204 -8.26 -25.84 -10.57
CA LEU A 204 -8.58 -26.09 -9.16
C LEU A 204 -9.83 -25.29 -8.81
N ILE A 205 -10.97 -25.98 -8.70
CA ILE A 205 -12.29 -25.35 -8.61
C ILE A 205 -13.05 -25.94 -7.45
N SER A 206 -13.37 -25.11 -6.46
CA SER A 206 -14.23 -25.48 -5.33
C SER A 206 -15.67 -24.97 -5.48
N ASN A 207 -15.88 -23.86 -6.20
CA ASN A 207 -17.22 -23.34 -6.50
C ASN A 207 -17.61 -23.65 -7.95
N CYS A 208 -18.53 -24.60 -8.16
CA CYS A 208 -18.94 -25.05 -9.49
C CYS A 208 -19.93 -24.12 -10.20
N HIS A 209 -20.58 -23.20 -9.48
CA HIS A 209 -21.63 -22.34 -10.03
C HIS A 209 -21.30 -20.88 -9.76
N THR A 210 -20.98 -20.14 -10.82
CA THR A 210 -20.52 -18.74 -10.69
C THR A 210 -21.43 -17.77 -11.43
N THR A 211 -21.61 -16.57 -10.86
CA THR A 211 -22.32 -15.48 -11.55
C THR A 211 -21.60 -15.06 -12.83
N SER A 212 -20.26 -15.11 -12.83
CA SER A 212 -19.42 -14.79 -13.99
C SER A 212 -19.46 -15.84 -15.10
N LYS A 213 -20.16 -16.96 -14.91
CA LYS A 213 -20.25 -18.07 -15.88
C LYS A 213 -18.89 -18.64 -16.28
N ARG A 214 -17.93 -18.64 -15.35
CA ARG A 214 -16.60 -19.23 -15.53
C ARG A 214 -16.67 -20.68 -16.00
N GLU A 215 -17.67 -21.43 -15.56
CA GLU A 215 -17.91 -22.82 -15.96
C GLU A 215 -18.12 -22.98 -17.48
N LEU A 216 -18.76 -22.01 -18.14
CA LEU A 216 -18.96 -22.04 -19.60
C LEU A 216 -17.64 -21.81 -20.33
N ALA A 217 -16.81 -20.87 -19.84
CA ALA A 217 -15.49 -20.64 -20.42
C ALA A 217 -14.60 -21.89 -20.32
N LEU A 218 -14.66 -22.61 -19.20
CA LEU A 218 -13.93 -23.86 -19.03
C LEU A 218 -14.44 -24.98 -19.94
N GLN A 219 -15.76 -25.05 -20.19
CA GLN A 219 -16.33 -26.01 -21.12
C GLN A 219 -15.85 -25.76 -22.56
N GLU A 220 -15.82 -24.50 -23.00
CA GLU A 220 -15.31 -24.13 -24.33
C GLU A 220 -13.81 -24.43 -24.48
N LEU A 221 -13.04 -24.16 -23.43
CA LEU A 221 -11.61 -24.47 -23.38
C LEU A 221 -11.29 -25.98 -23.35
N GLY A 222 -12.28 -26.81 -23.02
CA GLY A 222 -12.15 -28.27 -23.00
C GLY A 222 -12.47 -28.96 -24.33
N LYS A 223 -12.94 -28.22 -25.34
CA LYS A 223 -13.14 -28.71 -26.72
C LYS A 223 -11.83 -28.74 -27.48
#